data_AF-A0A534K5I2-F1
#
_entry.id   AF-A0A534K5I2-F1
#
_cell.length_a   1.000
_cell.length_b   1.000
_cell.length_c   1.000
_cell.angle_alpha   90.00
_cell.angle_beta   90.00
_cell.angle_gamma   90.00
#
_symmetry.space_group_name_H-M   'P 1'
#
loop_
_entity.id
_entity.type
_entity.pdbx_description
1 polymer ?
#
loop_
_entity_poly.entity_id
_entity_poly.type
_entity_poly.pdbx_seq_one_letter_code
_entity_poly.pdbx_strand_id
1 'polypeptide(L)'
;MDLGGKVKVREAEVLPAERVALAPIISVGHKISFGEGIENFVRRGLLKRPVRKGDVVIVPGIALMGGALPFMVTATTPETNVQVVEQTELSLQDTPVREGAALPPEQILAAFADRLSDLMDEFGARFSAIGGEMGERAQSFASKILEIIEELRKQRSP
;
A
#
# COMPACT_ATOMS: atom_id res chain seq x y z
N MET A 1 -3.30 -8.16 -10.43
CA MET A 1 -3.80 -7.81 -11.77
C MET A 1 -3.54 -9.02 -12.64
N ASP A 2 -4.58 -9.58 -13.25
CA ASP A 2 -4.45 -10.85 -13.98
C ASP A 2 -4.18 -10.60 -15.47
N LEU A 3 -3.44 -11.50 -16.10
CA LEU A 3 -3.15 -11.41 -17.53
C LEU A 3 -4.45 -11.57 -18.34
N GLY A 4 -4.74 -10.63 -19.24
CA GLY A 4 -5.96 -10.64 -20.06
C GLY A 4 -7.15 -9.86 -19.50
N GLY A 5 -6.98 -9.15 -18.38
CA GLY A 5 -8.01 -8.24 -17.85
C GLY A 5 -8.38 -7.10 -18.82
N LYS A 6 -9.65 -6.73 -18.86
CA LYS A 6 -10.12 -5.56 -19.63
C LYS A 6 -9.78 -4.27 -18.89
N VAL A 7 -9.20 -3.32 -19.60
CA VAL A 7 -8.84 -2.00 -19.07
C VAL A 7 -9.49 -0.90 -19.90
N LYS A 8 -9.74 0.26 -19.28
CA LYS A 8 -10.17 1.48 -19.97
C LYS A 8 -8.96 2.38 -20.17
N VAL A 9 -8.70 2.77 -21.40
CA VAL A 9 -7.61 3.68 -21.77
C VAL A 9 -8.21 4.99 -22.23
N ARG A 10 -7.61 6.10 -21.83
CA ARG A 10 -7.96 7.45 -22.28
C ARG A 10 -6.70 8.30 -22.34
N GLU A 11 -6.75 9.37 -23.12
CA GLU A 11 -5.71 10.39 -23.09
C GLU A 11 -5.62 11.03 -21.69
N ALA A 12 -4.40 11.34 -21.29
CA ALA A 12 -4.09 11.94 -20.01
C ALA A 12 -3.22 13.18 -20.26
N GLU A 13 -3.67 14.31 -19.73
CA GLU A 13 -2.81 15.49 -19.60
C GLU A 13 -1.75 15.20 -18.53
N VAL A 14 -0.49 15.53 -18.85
CA VAL A 14 0.66 15.32 -17.97
C VAL A 14 1.44 16.63 -17.89
N LEU A 15 1.56 17.17 -16.69
CA LEU A 15 2.26 18.44 -16.45
C LEU A 15 3.68 18.18 -15.92
N PRO A 16 4.65 19.09 -16.09
CA PRO A 16 5.93 18.99 -15.41
C PRO A 16 5.75 18.97 -13.89
N ALA A 17 6.42 18.06 -13.20
CA ALA A 17 6.35 17.99 -11.74
C ALA A 17 7.20 19.08 -11.10
N GLU A 18 6.60 19.88 -10.21
CA GLU A 18 7.32 20.81 -9.35
C GLU A 18 7.94 20.06 -8.16
N ARG A 19 7.13 19.21 -7.52
CA ARG A 19 7.54 18.38 -6.38
C ARG A 19 6.93 16.99 -6.45
N VAL A 20 7.69 15.97 -6.05
CA VAL A 20 7.19 14.60 -5.86
C VAL A 20 7.70 14.07 -4.53
N ALA A 21 6.78 13.58 -3.69
CA ALA A 21 7.11 12.91 -2.44
C ALA A 21 7.00 11.40 -2.63
N LEU A 22 8.01 10.68 -2.17
CA LEU A 22 8.11 9.22 -2.27
C LEU A 22 8.37 8.63 -0.90
N ALA A 23 7.79 7.47 -0.63
CA ALA A 23 8.08 6.70 0.57
C ALA A 23 8.40 5.25 0.20
N PRO A 24 9.40 4.62 0.82
CA PRO A 24 9.70 3.23 0.57
C PRO A 24 8.56 2.35 1.10
N ILE A 25 8.22 1.30 0.33
CA ILE A 25 7.32 0.23 0.80
C ILE A 25 8.22 -0.87 1.35
N ILE A 26 8.15 -1.09 2.67
CA ILE A 26 8.92 -2.11 3.37
C ILE A 26 8.06 -2.88 4.37
N SER A 27 8.42 -4.13 4.59
CA SER A 27 7.80 -4.98 5.60
C SER A 27 8.11 -4.48 7.01
N VAL A 28 7.17 -4.70 7.93
CA VAL A 28 7.21 -4.23 9.33
C VAL A 28 8.53 -4.65 10.01
N GLY A 29 9.19 -3.69 10.67
CA GLY A 29 10.41 -3.93 11.45
C GLY A 29 11.72 -3.51 10.79
N HIS A 30 11.70 -3.21 9.49
CA HIS A 30 12.86 -2.64 8.79
C HIS A 30 12.84 -1.11 8.89
N LYS A 31 14.00 -0.50 9.14
CA LYS A 31 14.23 0.93 8.99
C LYS A 31 15.22 1.15 7.86
N ILE A 32 14.93 2.11 7.00
CA ILE A 32 15.84 2.55 5.94
C ILE A 32 16.25 3.96 6.27
N SER A 33 17.54 4.23 6.15
CA SER A 33 18.08 5.58 6.16
C SER A 33 18.68 5.82 4.80
N PHE A 34 18.29 6.93 4.19
CA PHE A 34 18.86 7.35 2.93
C PHE A 34 20.13 8.15 3.17
N GLY A 35 21.14 7.89 2.34
CA GLY A 35 22.35 8.72 2.32
C GLY A 35 22.05 10.09 1.69
N GLU A 36 22.88 11.07 2.03
CA GLU A 36 22.76 12.43 1.50
C GLU A 36 22.83 12.44 -0.05
N GLY A 37 21.92 13.17 -0.70
CA GLY A 37 21.91 13.34 -2.15
C GLY A 37 21.29 12.18 -2.94
N ILE A 38 20.66 11.22 -2.28
CA ILE A 38 19.92 10.13 -2.93
C ILE A 38 18.79 10.67 -3.82
N GLU A 39 18.26 11.85 -3.52
CA GLU A 39 17.20 12.52 -4.26
C GLU A 39 17.63 12.75 -5.70
N ASN A 40 18.88 13.12 -5.93
CA ASN A 40 19.41 13.29 -7.29
C ASN A 40 19.47 11.96 -8.04
N PHE A 41 19.78 10.87 -7.36
CA PHE A 41 19.80 9.53 -7.96
C PHE A 41 18.38 9.08 -8.32
N VAL A 42 17.43 9.27 -7.41
CA VAL A 42 16.01 8.98 -7.64
C VAL A 42 15.47 9.83 -8.78
N ARG A 43 15.79 11.12 -8.85
CA ARG A 43 15.36 12.02 -9.93
C ARG A 43 15.86 11.51 -11.28
N ARG A 44 17.14 11.17 -11.39
CA ARG A 44 17.70 10.60 -12.62
C ARG A 44 17.03 9.27 -12.99
N GLY A 45 16.78 8.40 -12.01
CA GLY A 45 16.10 7.12 -12.22
C GLY A 45 14.63 7.26 -12.65
N LEU A 46 13.98 8.37 -12.31
CA LEU A 46 12.59 8.66 -12.65
C LEU A 46 12.43 9.70 -13.76
N LEU A 47 13.51 10.26 -14.30
CA LEU A 47 13.47 11.33 -15.29
C LEU A 47 12.61 10.95 -16.50
N LYS A 48 11.74 11.87 -16.93
CA LYS A 48 10.73 11.70 -17.99
C LYS A 48 9.66 10.64 -17.72
N ARG A 49 9.60 10.04 -16.52
CA ARG A 49 8.50 9.11 -16.16
C ARG A 49 7.28 9.89 -15.67
N PRO A 50 6.07 9.56 -16.16
CA PRO A 50 4.84 10.04 -15.56
C PRO A 50 4.57 9.32 -14.24
N VAL A 51 4.09 10.06 -13.25
CA VAL A 51 3.72 9.56 -11.92
C VAL A 51 2.50 10.30 -11.40
N ARG A 52 1.75 9.65 -10.51
CA ARG A 52 0.63 10.21 -9.75
C ARG A 52 0.68 9.71 -8.31
N LYS A 53 0.11 10.47 -7.38
CA LYS A 53 -0.15 9.99 -6.01
C LYS A 53 -0.83 8.62 -6.01
N GLY A 54 -0.26 7.69 -5.24
CA GLY A 54 -0.69 6.29 -5.12
C GLY A 54 0.08 5.32 -6.02
N ASP A 55 0.80 5.81 -7.04
CA ASP A 55 1.59 4.94 -7.91
C ASP A 55 2.74 4.28 -7.13
N VAL A 56 3.02 3.02 -7.48
CA VAL A 56 4.19 2.29 -7.00
C VAL A 56 5.23 2.24 -8.10
N VAL A 57 6.41 2.80 -7.83
CA VAL A 57 7.51 2.93 -8.79
C VAL A 57 8.75 2.20 -8.30
N ILE A 58 9.48 1.63 -9.24
CA ILE A 58 10.83 1.10 -9.02
C ILE A 58 11.85 2.11 -9.53
N VAL A 59 12.75 2.54 -8.65
CA VAL A 59 13.88 3.41 -9.00
C VAL A 59 15.04 2.55 -9.47
N PRO A 60 15.48 2.66 -10.74
CA PRO A 60 16.63 1.90 -11.25
C PRO A 60 17.89 2.16 -10.43
N GLY A 61 18.64 1.10 -10.10
CA GLY A 61 19.89 1.20 -9.35
C GLY A 61 19.75 1.34 -7.83
N ILE A 62 18.52 1.41 -7.29
CA ILE A 62 18.26 1.32 -5.85
C ILE A 62 17.72 -0.08 -5.54
N ALA A 63 18.44 -0.82 -4.70
CA ALA A 63 18.10 -2.18 -4.31
C ALA A 63 18.24 -2.38 -2.80
N LEU A 64 17.45 -3.30 -2.26
CA LEU A 64 17.53 -3.77 -0.89
C LEU A 64 17.59 -5.29 -0.90
N MET A 65 18.60 -5.88 -0.25
CA MET A 65 18.76 -7.35 -0.10
C MET A 65 18.73 -8.13 -1.44
N GLY A 66 19.22 -7.52 -2.53
CA GLY A 66 19.28 -8.16 -3.85
C GLY A 66 18.01 -8.02 -4.70
N GLY A 67 16.96 -7.38 -4.19
CA GLY A 67 15.74 -7.04 -4.94
C GLY A 67 15.59 -5.54 -5.16
N ALA A 68 14.77 -5.15 -6.14
CA ALA A 68 14.43 -3.74 -6.35
C ALA A 68 13.58 -3.21 -5.18
N LEU A 69 13.89 -2.00 -4.69
CA LEU A 69 13.12 -1.37 -3.61
C LEU A 69 11.95 -0.58 -4.20
N PRO A 70 10.68 -0.96 -3.94
CA PRO A 70 9.52 -0.19 -4.39
C PRO A 70 9.29 1.07 -3.55
N PHE A 71 8.87 2.13 -4.23
CA PHE A 71 8.49 3.39 -3.63
C PHE A 71 7.05 3.73 -4.00
N MET A 72 6.27 4.19 -3.04
CA MET A 72 4.97 4.80 -3.29
C MET A 72 5.12 6.30 -3.48
N VAL A 73 4.44 6.84 -4.48
CA VAL A 73 4.23 8.28 -4.63
C VAL A 73 3.18 8.73 -3.61
N THR A 74 3.61 9.43 -2.56
CA THR A 74 2.71 9.87 -1.47
C THR A 74 2.04 11.21 -1.79
N ALA A 75 2.70 12.06 -2.58
CA ALA A 75 2.16 13.33 -3.06
C ALA A 75 2.86 13.80 -4.34
N THR A 76 2.16 14.60 -5.13
CA THR A 76 2.69 15.29 -6.31
C THR A 76 2.21 16.74 -6.31
N THR A 77 3.05 17.65 -6.80
CA THR A 77 2.68 19.04 -7.07
C THR A 77 2.94 19.32 -8.55
N PRO A 78 1.91 19.66 -9.34
CA PRO A 78 0.47 19.68 -8.99
C PRO A 78 -0.11 18.28 -8.66
N GLU A 79 -1.27 18.23 -7.98
CA GLU A 79 -1.97 16.98 -7.59
C GLU A 79 -2.69 16.29 -8.77
N THR A 80 -2.01 16.15 -9.90
CA THR A 80 -2.50 15.50 -11.13
C THR A 80 -1.46 14.49 -11.63
N ASN A 81 -1.62 13.96 -12.85
CA ASN A 81 -0.55 13.22 -13.51
C ASN A 81 0.58 14.19 -13.83
N VAL A 82 1.77 13.90 -13.32
CA VAL A 82 2.94 14.76 -13.53
C VAL A 82 4.10 13.96 -14.09
N GLN A 83 4.94 14.60 -14.89
CA GLN A 83 6.17 14.03 -15.41
C GLN A 83 7.35 14.54 -14.61
N VAL A 84 8.20 13.63 -14.13
CA VAL A 84 9.44 14.01 -13.45
C VAL A 84 10.39 14.66 -14.47
N VAL A 85 10.82 15.88 -14.17
CA VAL A 85 11.76 16.68 -14.97
C VAL A 85 13.00 17.04 -14.15
N GLU A 86 14.01 17.64 -14.79
CA GLU A 86 15.28 17.97 -14.14
C GLU A 86 15.10 18.92 -12.94
N GLN A 87 14.10 19.79 -13.01
CA GLN A 87 13.78 20.80 -11.99
C GLN A 87 12.90 20.26 -10.86
N THR A 88 12.41 19.01 -10.95
CA THR A 88 11.50 18.44 -9.95
C THR A 88 12.21 18.29 -8.60
N GLU A 89 11.65 18.89 -7.55
CA GLU A 89 12.08 18.68 -6.19
C GLU A 89 11.59 17.30 -5.70
N LEU A 90 12.51 16.45 -5.24
CA LEU A 90 12.15 15.15 -4.67
C LEU A 90 12.27 15.19 -3.16
N SER A 91 11.26 14.65 -2.49
CA SER A 91 11.27 14.43 -1.04
C SER A 91 11.11 12.93 -0.79
N LEU A 92 12.13 12.32 -0.17
CA LEU A 92 12.02 10.95 0.32
C LEU A 92 11.59 11.00 1.78
N GLN A 93 10.50 10.31 2.10
CA GLN A 93 10.03 10.20 3.47
C GLN A 93 10.68 8.98 4.13
N ASP A 94 11.23 9.20 5.32
CA ASP A 94 11.84 8.13 6.13
C ASP A 94 10.78 7.24 6.78
N THR A 95 9.52 7.69 6.80
CA THR A 95 8.42 6.90 7.37
C THR A 95 7.91 5.93 6.31
N PRO A 96 8.08 4.62 6.51
CA PRO A 96 7.66 3.64 5.52
C PRO A 96 6.14 3.60 5.40
N VAL A 97 5.67 3.43 4.17
CA VAL A 97 4.26 3.13 3.93
C VAL A 97 4.07 1.63 4.14
N ARG A 98 3.15 1.26 5.05
CA ARG A 98 2.80 -0.14 5.29
C ARG A 98 2.28 -0.75 3.99
N GLU A 99 2.67 -1.99 3.66
CA GLU A 99 2.23 -2.69 2.43
C GLU A 99 0.72 -2.61 2.17
N GLY A 100 -0.12 -2.67 3.22
CA GLY A 100 -1.58 -2.55 3.09
C GLY A 100 -2.09 -1.18 2.62
N ALA A 101 -1.30 -0.12 2.73
CA ALA A 101 -1.64 1.22 2.23
C ALA A 101 -1.28 1.41 0.75
N ALA A 102 -0.54 0.47 0.14
CA ALA A 102 -0.26 0.42 -1.30
C ALA A 102 -1.34 -0.32 -2.09
N LEU A 103 -2.35 -0.84 -1.41
CA LEU A 103 -3.47 -1.49 -2.04
C LEU A 103 -4.38 -0.42 -2.67
N PRO A 104 -4.88 -0.67 -3.89
CA PRO A 104 -5.94 0.14 -4.47
C PRO A 104 -7.12 0.27 -3.49
N PRO A 105 -7.86 1.39 -3.48
CA PRO A 105 -8.95 1.62 -2.52
C PRO A 105 -9.95 0.46 -2.45
N GLU A 106 -10.24 -0.17 -3.59
CA GLU A 106 -11.15 -1.31 -3.68
C GLU A 106 -10.62 -2.58 -2.98
N GLN A 107 -9.31 -2.70 -2.75
CA GLN A 107 -8.65 -3.85 -2.11
C GLN A 107 -8.36 -3.64 -0.62
N ILE A 108 -8.36 -2.39 -0.13
CA ILE A 108 -8.10 -2.07 1.29
C ILE A 108 -9.08 -2.80 2.21
N LEU A 109 -10.38 -2.78 1.88
CA LEU A 109 -11.41 -3.42 2.69
C LEU A 109 -11.25 -4.94 2.75
N ALA A 110 -10.81 -5.56 1.65
CA ALA A 110 -10.58 -7.00 1.61
C ALA A 110 -9.36 -7.41 2.43
N ALA A 111 -8.25 -6.68 2.29
CA ALA A 111 -7.07 -6.93 3.12
C ALA A 111 -7.34 -6.67 4.62
N PHE A 112 -8.20 -5.71 4.93
CA PHE A 112 -8.68 -5.50 6.30
C PHE A 112 -9.51 -6.69 6.79
N ALA A 113 -10.46 -7.17 5.98
CA ALA A 113 -11.32 -8.31 6.33
C ALA A 113 -10.51 -9.61 6.53
N ASP A 114 -9.54 -9.88 5.67
CA ASP A 114 -8.64 -11.03 5.80
C ASP A 114 -7.83 -10.96 7.10
N ARG A 115 -7.23 -9.80 7.39
CA ARG A 115 -6.51 -9.58 8.64
C ARG A 115 -7.40 -9.67 9.88
N LEU A 116 -8.64 -9.19 9.78
CA LEU A 116 -9.61 -9.28 10.87
C LEU A 116 -10.00 -10.75 11.11
N SER A 117 -10.16 -11.55 10.06
CA SER A 117 -10.38 -13.00 10.17
C SER A 117 -9.23 -13.68 10.90
N ASP A 118 -7.98 -13.44 10.49
CA ASP A 118 -6.80 -14.02 11.14
C ASP A 118 -6.73 -13.65 12.64
N LEU A 119 -7.07 -12.40 12.95
CA LEU A 119 -7.13 -11.91 14.33
C LEU A 119 -8.22 -12.63 15.12
N MET A 120 -9.39 -12.83 14.53
CA MET A 120 -10.50 -13.52 15.17
C MET A 120 -10.18 -15.00 15.45
N ASP A 121 -9.44 -15.67 14.56
CA ASP A 121 -8.98 -17.05 14.76
C ASP A 121 -7.97 -17.13 15.93
N GLU A 122 -7.03 -16.18 16.02
CA GLU A 122 -6.09 -16.07 17.14
C GLU A 122 -6.81 -15.84 18.47
N PHE A 123 -7.82 -14.96 18.49
CA PHE A 123 -8.61 -14.70 19.68
C PHE A 123 -9.56 -15.86 20.03
N GLY A 124 -10.09 -16.59 19.05
CA GLY A 124 -10.97 -17.75 19.28
C GLY A 124 -10.32 -18.83 20.14
N ALA A 125 -9.03 -19.10 19.92
CA ALA A 125 -8.24 -20.00 20.75
C ALA A 125 -8.13 -19.51 22.21
N ARG A 126 -8.04 -18.20 22.42
CA ARG A 126 -7.96 -17.58 23.75
C ARG A 126 -9.32 -17.52 24.46
N PHE A 127 -10.40 -17.26 23.72
CA PHE A 127 -11.76 -17.23 24.28
C PHE A 127 -12.25 -18.61 24.70
N SER A 128 -11.79 -19.67 24.03
CA SER A 128 -12.11 -21.06 24.42
C SER A 128 -11.52 -21.45 25.79
N ALA A 129 -10.51 -20.71 26.28
CA ALA A 129 -9.94 -20.88 27.61
C ALA A 129 -10.67 -20.05 28.69
N ILE A 130 -11.58 -19.15 28.31
CA ILE A 130 -12.38 -18.34 29.23
C ILE A 130 -13.69 -19.08 29.49
N GLY A 131 -13.88 -19.61 30.70
CA GLY A 131 -15.11 -20.27 31.11
C GLY A 131 -16.19 -19.30 31.59
N GLY A 132 -17.44 -19.78 31.61
CA GLY A 132 -18.59 -19.05 32.15
C GLY A 132 -19.23 -18.07 31.16
N GLU A 133 -20.16 -17.26 31.68
CA GLU A 133 -21.01 -16.35 30.88
C GLU A 133 -20.22 -15.35 30.02
N MET A 134 -19.00 -15.00 30.46
CA MET A 134 -18.12 -14.11 29.72
C MET A 134 -17.50 -14.79 28.48
N GLY A 135 -17.24 -16.10 28.55
CA GLY A 135 -16.77 -16.90 27.43
C GLY A 135 -17.84 -17.09 26.36
N GLU A 136 -19.08 -17.38 26.76
CA GLU A 136 -20.23 -17.52 25.84
C GLU A 136 -20.51 -16.22 25.08
N ARG A 137 -20.45 -15.07 25.77
CA ARG A 137 -20.60 -13.75 25.14
C ARG A 137 -19.47 -13.45 24.15
N ALA A 138 -18.24 -13.81 24.49
CA ALA A 138 -17.09 -13.62 23.60
C ALA A 138 -17.18 -14.49 22.34
N GLN A 139 -17.61 -15.75 22.47
CA GLN A 139 -17.86 -16.64 21.35
C GLN A 139 -19.01 -16.13 20.45
N SER A 140 -20.12 -15.69 21.05
CA SER A 140 -21.25 -15.12 20.29
C SER A 140 -20.84 -13.89 19.48
N PHE A 141 -20.06 -13.00 20.08
CA PHE A 141 -19.52 -11.82 19.39
C PHE A 141 -18.57 -12.22 18.25
N ALA A 142 -17.70 -13.20 18.49
CA ALA A 142 -16.77 -13.69 17.47
C ALA A 142 -17.48 -14.30 16.26
N SER A 143 -18.50 -15.14 16.49
CA SER A 143 -19.30 -15.73 15.41
C SER A 143 -19.98 -14.67 14.56
N LYS A 144 -20.54 -13.62 15.17
CA LYS A 144 -21.17 -12.51 14.43
C LYS A 144 -20.20 -11.73 13.57
N ILE A 145 -18.98 -11.50 14.05
CA ILE A 145 -17.93 -10.83 13.25
C ILE A 145 -17.54 -11.70 12.06
N LEU A 146 -17.32 -13.01 12.27
CA LEU A 146 -16.97 -13.93 11.19
C LEU A 146 -18.08 -14.03 10.13
N GLU A 147 -19.35 -14.02 10.54
CA GLU A 147 -20.51 -13.99 9.65
C GLU A 147 -20.52 -12.73 8.77
N ILE A 148 -20.29 -11.55 9.36
CA ILE A 148 -20.18 -10.28 8.62
C ILE A 148 -19.01 -10.31 7.62
N ILE A 149 -17.86 -10.86 8.02
CA ILE A 149 -16.69 -11.00 7.14
C ILE A 149 -17.00 -11.94 5.96
N GLU A 150 -17.70 -13.06 6.20
CA GLU A 150 -18.13 -13.97 5.15
C GLU A 150 -19.11 -13.31 4.17
N GLU A 151 -20.09 -12.55 4.67
CA GLU A 151 -21.03 -11.82 3.82
C GLU A 151 -20.32 -10.80 2.94
N LEU A 152 -19.35 -10.06 3.50
CA LEU A 152 -18.50 -9.13 2.75
C LEU A 152 -17.67 -9.83 1.67
N ARG A 153 -17.17 -11.05 1.92
CA ARG A 153 -16.48 -11.86 0.90
C ARG A 153 -17.44 -12.36 -0.19
N LYS A 154 -18.66 -12.78 0.16
CA LYS A 154 -19.67 -13.28 -0.79
C LYS A 154 -20.18 -12.20 -1.76
N GLN A 155 -20.35 -10.95 -1.30
CA GLN A 155 -20.71 -9.82 -2.17
C GLN A 155 -19.65 -9.49 -3.24
N ARG A 156 -18.47 -10.09 -3.14
CA ARG A 156 -17.32 -9.87 -4.02
C ARG A 156 -17.07 -11.02 -5.02
N SER A 157 -17.79 -12.14 -4.91
CA SER A 157 -17.75 -13.19 -5.94
C SER A 157 -18.60 -12.76 -7.13
N PRO A 158 -18.04 -12.66 -8.36
CA PRO A 158 -18.83 -12.46 -9.57
C PRO A 158 -19.74 -13.66 -9.87
#